data_AF-A0A843BY86-F1
#
_entry.id   AF-A0A843BY86-F1
#
_cell.length_a   1.000
_cell.length_b   1.000
_cell.length_c   1.000
_cell.angle_alpha   90.00
_cell.angle_beta   90.00
_cell.angle_gamma   90.00
#
_symmetry.space_group_name_H-M   'P 1'
#
loop_
_entity.id
_entity.type
_entity.pdbx_description
1 polymer ?
#
loop_
_entity_poly.entity_id
_entity_poly.type
_entity_poly.pdbx_seq_one_letter_code
_entity_poly.pdbx_strand_id
1 'polypeptide(L)'
;MEDNKIIHTHRPDLNEKVFFFGCGVTISVPLTLFIYQYTDVLLIGLDPFIIALFARVIFAPFIEEFAKVYPLFYRHGETERAIFNLSLIVGLGFGIVELFTYIFVLEVPLIYRIPGIFFHPASTAITGYGIAKKRPIPYYLIAVMLHLANNFISLTNSNPLLGSVLVVSGCVFVAWWLRKDTKEVMVS
;
A
#
# COMPACT_ATOMS: atom_id res chain seq x y z
N MET A 1 -35.24 -25.40 18.14
CA MET A 1 -35.22 -23.94 17.92
C MET A 1 -33.77 -23.57 17.69
N GLU A 2 -33.40 -23.31 16.44
CA GLU A 2 -32.10 -22.72 16.14
C GLU A 2 -32.08 -21.32 16.73
N ASP A 3 -31.11 -21.09 17.60
CA ASP A 3 -30.82 -19.81 18.20
C ASP A 3 -30.39 -18.87 17.06
N ASN A 4 -31.27 -17.96 16.66
CA ASN A 4 -31.01 -16.93 15.65
C ASN A 4 -29.95 -15.98 16.23
N LYS A 5 -28.68 -16.39 16.20
CA LYS A 5 -27.55 -15.53 16.58
C LYS A 5 -27.48 -14.40 15.57
N ILE A 6 -28.07 -13.27 15.94
CA ILE A 6 -27.89 -12.00 15.23
C ILE A 6 -26.41 -11.63 15.37
N ILE A 7 -25.62 -11.90 14.33
CA ILE A 7 -24.22 -11.44 14.29
C ILE A 7 -24.27 -9.93 14.09
N HIS A 8 -23.92 -9.19 15.14
CA HIS A 8 -23.79 -7.75 15.05
C HIS A 8 -22.64 -7.40 14.11
N THR A 9 -22.90 -6.49 13.18
CA THR A 9 -21.87 -5.93 12.30
C THR A 9 -20.86 -5.16 13.14
N HIS A 10 -19.63 -5.67 13.19
CA HIS A 10 -18.53 -4.97 13.83
C HIS A 10 -18.15 -3.73 13.01
N ARG A 11 -17.84 -2.63 13.70
CA ARG A 11 -17.31 -1.41 13.09
C ARG A 11 -16.03 -1.01 13.83
N PRO A 12 -14.92 -0.78 13.11
CA PRO A 12 -13.67 -0.47 13.77
C PRO A 12 -13.75 0.80 14.60
N ASP A 13 -13.39 0.67 15.88
CA ASP A 13 -13.32 1.80 16.79
C ASP A 13 -12.06 2.66 16.53
N LEU A 14 -11.81 3.68 17.37
CA LEU A 14 -10.61 4.50 17.23
C LEU A 14 -9.33 3.71 17.53
N ASN A 15 -9.38 2.80 18.50
CA ASN A 15 -8.21 2.02 18.93
C ASN A 15 -7.75 1.09 17.80
N GLU A 16 -8.68 0.45 17.11
CA GLU A 16 -8.39 -0.40 15.96
C GLU A 16 -7.83 0.43 14.80
N LYS A 17 -8.39 1.61 14.53
CA LYS A 17 -7.83 2.51 13.50
C LYS A 17 -6.38 2.90 13.83
N VAL A 18 -6.09 3.23 15.09
CA VAL A 18 -4.73 3.52 15.56
C VAL A 18 -3.82 2.30 15.42
N PHE A 19 -4.32 1.11 15.76
CA PHE A 19 -3.59 -0.15 15.58
C PHE A 19 -3.20 -0.38 14.11
N PHE A 20 -4.16 -0.27 13.17
CA PHE A 20 -3.90 -0.46 11.74
C PHE A 20 -2.97 0.62 11.16
N PHE A 21 -3.10 1.87 11.60
CA PHE A 21 -2.13 2.92 11.28
C PHE A 21 -0.72 2.53 11.75
N GLY A 22 -0.62 2.06 13.00
CA GLY A 22 0.62 1.56 13.60
C GLY A 22 1.23 0.40 12.83
N CYS A 23 0.42 -0.55 12.33
CA CYS A 23 0.92 -1.61 11.45
C CYS A 23 1.63 -1.04 10.23
N GLY A 24 1.02 -0.08 9.53
CA GLY A 24 1.62 0.58 8.37
C GLY A 24 2.96 1.25 8.70
N VAL A 25 3.01 1.96 9.84
CA VAL A 25 4.22 2.59 10.36
C VAL A 25 5.32 1.55 10.60
N THR A 26 5.02 0.49 11.33
CA THR A 26 6.01 -0.55 11.69
C THR A 26 6.52 -1.35 10.50
N ILE A 27 5.67 -1.57 9.48
CA ILE A 27 6.05 -2.31 8.28
C ILE A 27 6.96 -1.47 7.37
N SER A 28 6.73 -0.16 7.28
CA SER A 28 7.49 0.73 6.39
C SER A 28 8.97 0.83 6.76
N VAL A 29 9.29 1.00 8.05
CA VAL A 29 10.68 1.23 8.52
C VAL A 29 11.66 0.13 8.08
N PRO A 30 11.46 -1.16 8.43
CA PRO A 30 12.43 -2.20 8.08
C PRO A 30 12.51 -2.39 6.58
N LEU A 31 11.42 -2.16 5.85
CA LEU A 31 11.32 -2.53 4.45
C LEU A 31 12.01 -1.52 3.54
N THR A 32 11.82 -0.23 3.76
CA THR A 32 12.53 0.83 3.04
C THR A 32 14.04 0.75 3.29
N LEU A 33 14.46 0.50 4.54
CA LEU A 33 15.87 0.36 4.89
C LEU A 33 16.47 -0.94 4.35
N PHE A 34 15.74 -2.07 4.45
CA PHE A 34 16.22 -3.37 3.98
C PHE A 34 16.46 -3.37 2.47
N ILE A 35 15.50 -2.84 1.70
CA ILE A 35 15.64 -2.78 0.24
C ILE A 35 16.81 -1.88 -0.14
N TYR A 36 17.01 -0.75 0.53
CA TYR A 36 18.10 0.16 0.18
C TYR A 36 19.49 -0.38 0.58
N GLN A 37 19.63 -1.01 1.74
CA GLN A 37 20.94 -1.43 2.26
C GLN A 37 21.41 -2.79 1.75
N TYR A 38 20.51 -3.74 1.52
CA TYR A 38 20.91 -5.12 1.24
C TYR A 38 20.90 -5.49 -0.24
N THR A 39 20.25 -4.71 -1.11
CA THR A 39 20.22 -5.05 -2.56
C THR A 39 21.56 -4.84 -3.24
N ASP A 40 22.34 -3.82 -2.84
CA ASP A 40 23.70 -3.61 -3.35
C ASP A 40 24.64 -4.77 -2.97
N VAL A 41 24.42 -5.42 -1.82
CA VAL A 41 25.20 -6.57 -1.35
C VAL A 41 24.78 -7.87 -2.04
N LEU A 42 23.48 -8.06 -2.30
CA LEU A 42 22.96 -9.28 -2.92
C LEU A 42 23.17 -9.32 -4.44
N LEU A 43 23.36 -8.15 -5.08
CA LEU A 43 23.48 -8.00 -6.53
C LEU A 43 24.86 -7.51 -6.99
N ILE A 44 25.90 -7.81 -6.21
CA ILE A 44 27.29 -7.44 -6.53
C ILE A 44 27.66 -7.89 -7.95
N GLY A 45 28.27 -6.99 -8.71
CA GLY A 45 28.75 -7.25 -10.08
C GLY A 45 27.72 -6.93 -11.17
N LEU A 46 26.49 -6.55 -10.82
CA LEU A 46 25.53 -5.99 -11.77
C LEU A 46 25.69 -4.48 -11.91
N ASP A 47 25.24 -3.95 -13.05
CA ASP A 47 25.19 -2.52 -13.29
C ASP A 47 24.22 -1.82 -12.31
N PRO A 48 24.56 -0.63 -11.76
CA PRO A 48 23.72 0.07 -10.78
C PRO A 48 22.28 0.32 -11.24
N PHE A 49 22.06 0.54 -12.53
CA PHE A 49 20.71 0.69 -13.08
C PHE A 49 19.92 -0.61 -12.97
N ILE A 50 20.55 -1.75 -13.30
CA ILE A 50 19.93 -3.07 -13.21
C ILE A 50 19.59 -3.42 -11.76
N ILE A 51 20.50 -3.10 -10.82
CA ILE A 51 20.25 -3.26 -9.38
C ILE A 51 19.00 -2.46 -8.97
N ALA A 52 18.95 -1.17 -9.31
CA ALA A 52 17.83 -0.30 -8.98
C ALA A 52 16.51 -0.78 -9.61
N LEU A 53 16.56 -1.26 -10.86
CA LEU A 53 15.40 -1.80 -11.57
C LEU A 53 14.84 -3.03 -10.84
N PHE A 54 15.68 -4.02 -10.53
CA PHE A 54 15.18 -5.22 -9.83
C PHE A 54 14.75 -4.91 -8.40
N ALA A 55 15.56 -4.18 -7.64
CA ALA A 55 15.30 -3.90 -6.24
C ALA A 55 14.08 -3.01 -6.04
N ARG A 56 14.09 -1.81 -6.64
CA ARG A 56 13.16 -0.72 -6.33
C ARG A 56 11.94 -0.74 -7.23
N VAL A 57 12.11 -1.12 -8.50
CA VAL A 57 10.99 -1.15 -9.43
C VAL A 57 10.25 -2.47 -9.32
N ILE A 58 10.96 -3.61 -9.27
CA ILE A 58 10.31 -4.93 -9.29
C ILE A 58 10.01 -5.46 -7.90
N PHE A 59 11.02 -5.76 -7.08
CA PHE A 59 10.78 -6.47 -5.81
C PHE A 59 10.06 -5.62 -4.76
N ALA A 60 10.43 -4.34 -4.62
CA ALA A 60 9.83 -3.49 -3.61
C ALA A 60 8.29 -3.43 -3.70
N PRO A 61 7.67 -3.16 -4.87
CA PRO A 61 6.22 -3.18 -4.99
C PRO A 61 5.54 -4.48 -4.55
N PHE A 62 6.06 -5.64 -4.94
CA PHE A 62 5.44 -6.91 -4.53
C PHE A 62 5.46 -7.06 -3.00
N ILE A 63 6.62 -6.82 -2.39
CA ILE A 63 6.79 -6.99 -0.95
C ILE A 63 5.98 -5.95 -0.18
N GLU A 64 6.03 -4.68 -0.59
CA GLU A 64 5.33 -3.57 0.06
C GLU A 64 3.82 -3.71 -0.02
N GLU A 65 3.27 -3.96 -1.22
CA GLU A 65 1.82 -4.11 -1.37
C GLU A 65 1.30 -5.32 -0.58
N PHE A 66 2.06 -6.42 -0.51
CA PHE A 66 1.68 -7.58 0.28
C PHE A 66 1.72 -7.28 1.77
N ALA A 67 2.83 -6.70 2.25
CA ALA A 67 3.03 -6.43 3.67
C ALA A 67 1.96 -5.47 4.21
N LYS A 68 1.63 -4.40 3.47
CA LYS A 68 0.60 -3.43 3.86
C LYS A 68 -0.77 -4.06 4.11
N VAL A 69 -1.15 -5.09 3.35
CA VAL A 69 -2.46 -5.73 3.54
C VAL A 69 -2.44 -6.96 4.45
N TYR A 70 -1.26 -7.44 4.83
CA TYR A 70 -1.12 -8.63 5.66
C TYR A 70 -2.01 -8.62 6.93
N PRO A 71 -2.09 -7.50 7.70
CA PRO A 71 -2.94 -7.44 8.89
C PRO A 71 -4.45 -7.60 8.63
N LEU A 72 -4.90 -7.40 7.38
CA LEU A 72 -6.32 -7.40 7.02
C LEU A 72 -6.86 -8.80 6.66
N PHE A 73 -6.00 -9.75 6.29
CA PHE A 73 -6.44 -11.09 5.89
C PHE A 73 -7.20 -11.84 6.99
N TYR A 74 -6.94 -11.52 8.25
CA TYR A 74 -7.51 -12.19 9.41
C TYR A 74 -8.81 -11.54 9.93
N ARG A 75 -9.33 -10.52 9.24
CA ARG A 75 -10.49 -9.73 9.68
C ARG A 75 -11.80 -10.15 9.00
N HIS A 76 -12.20 -11.39 9.23
CA HIS A 76 -13.45 -11.97 8.69
C HIS A 76 -14.73 -11.45 9.38
N GLY A 77 -14.60 -10.68 10.47
CA GLY A 77 -15.70 -10.09 11.21
C GLY A 77 -16.05 -8.65 10.81
N GLU A 78 -15.39 -8.09 9.80
CA GLU A 78 -15.58 -6.69 9.40
C GLU A 78 -16.51 -6.56 8.20
N THR A 79 -17.09 -5.38 8.00
CA THR A 79 -17.79 -5.06 6.75
C THR A 79 -16.82 -4.80 5.60
N GLU A 80 -17.27 -4.95 4.35
CA GLU A 80 -16.45 -4.62 3.18
C GLU A 80 -15.93 -3.18 3.26
N ARG A 81 -16.79 -2.25 3.71
CA ARG A 81 -16.46 -0.84 3.87
C ARG A 81 -15.45 -0.61 5.01
N ALA A 82 -15.54 -1.36 6.10
CA ALA A 82 -14.56 -1.32 7.17
C ALA A 82 -13.18 -1.79 6.69
N ILE A 83 -13.09 -2.94 6.03
CA ILE A 83 -11.81 -3.44 5.46
C ILE A 83 -11.20 -2.41 4.50
N PHE A 84 -11.99 -1.82 3.60
CA PHE A 84 -11.51 -0.80 2.68
C PHE A 84 -10.93 0.42 3.42
N ASN A 85 -11.66 0.95 4.40
CA ASN A 85 -11.22 2.12 5.16
C ASN A 85 -9.99 1.81 6.04
N LEU A 86 -9.93 0.63 6.66
CA LEU A 86 -8.75 0.19 7.41
C LEU A 86 -7.53 0.09 6.49
N SER A 87 -7.71 -0.38 5.26
CA SER A 87 -6.64 -0.44 4.25
C SER A 87 -6.07 0.94 3.92
N LEU A 88 -6.92 1.96 3.76
CA LEU A 88 -6.47 3.35 3.60
C LEU A 88 -5.61 3.81 4.77
N ILE A 89 -6.01 3.44 6.00
CA ILE A 89 -5.31 3.83 7.22
C ILE A 89 -3.94 3.14 7.33
N VAL A 90 -3.85 1.85 7.01
CA VAL A 90 -2.56 1.14 6.96
C VAL A 90 -1.64 1.78 5.92
N GLY A 91 -2.13 2.02 4.71
CA GLY A 91 -1.36 2.66 3.65
C GLY A 91 -0.92 4.09 4.00
N LEU A 92 -1.72 4.83 4.78
CA LEU A 92 -1.34 6.16 5.26
C LEU A 92 -0.20 6.10 6.28
N GLY A 93 -0.26 5.17 7.24
CA GLY A 93 0.82 4.95 8.19
C GLY A 93 2.13 4.62 7.47
N PHE A 94 2.06 3.75 6.46
CA PHE A 94 3.21 3.42 5.61
C PHE A 94 3.74 4.66 4.88
N GLY A 95 2.88 5.38 4.16
CA GLY A 95 3.29 6.52 3.34
C GLY A 95 3.90 7.68 4.14
N ILE A 96 3.46 7.91 5.38
CA ILE A 96 4.04 8.94 6.26
C ILE A 96 5.46 8.56 6.71
N VAL A 97 5.69 7.31 7.10
CA VAL A 97 7.02 6.85 7.49
C VAL A 97 7.97 6.89 6.31
N GLU A 98 7.51 6.44 5.16
CA GLU A 98 8.29 6.46 3.95
C GLU A 98 8.68 7.91 3.58
N LEU A 99 7.72 8.84 3.60
CA LEU A 99 7.99 10.27 3.40
C LEU A 99 9.12 10.78 4.30
N PHE A 100 9.04 10.52 5.61
CA PHE A 100 10.06 10.96 6.56
C PHE A 100 11.41 10.30 6.35
N THR A 101 11.42 9.01 6.04
CA THR A 101 12.66 8.28 5.74
C THR A 101 13.35 8.88 4.52
N TYR A 102 12.61 9.14 3.44
CA TYR A 102 13.20 9.73 2.24
C TYR A 102 13.72 11.14 2.45
N ILE A 103 13.00 11.98 3.23
CA ILE A 103 13.41 13.38 3.44
C ILE A 103 14.59 13.48 4.41
N PHE A 104 14.49 12.80 5.56
CA PHE A 104 15.42 13.02 6.67
C PHE A 104 16.58 12.02 6.70
N VAL A 105 16.46 10.87 6.04
CA VAL A 105 17.52 9.84 6.00
C VAL A 105 18.19 9.80 4.62
N LEU A 106 17.39 9.89 3.55
CA LEU A 106 17.89 9.80 2.17
C LEU A 106 18.02 11.16 1.47
N GLU A 107 17.75 12.26 2.19
CA GLU A 107 17.89 13.66 1.73
C GLU A 107 17.17 13.97 0.39
N VAL A 108 16.08 13.27 0.10
CA VAL A 108 15.30 13.47 -1.12
C VAL A 108 14.37 14.68 -0.96
N PRO A 109 14.30 15.61 -1.93
CA PRO A 109 13.43 16.78 -1.84
C PRO A 109 11.95 16.41 -1.64
N LEU A 110 11.31 17.07 -0.68
CA LEU A 110 9.91 16.83 -0.27
C LEU A 110 8.94 16.75 -1.46
N ILE A 111 9.07 17.63 -2.45
CA ILE A 111 8.15 17.70 -3.59
C ILE A 111 8.03 16.37 -4.36
N TYR A 112 9.10 15.58 -4.44
CA TYR A 112 9.11 14.29 -5.13
C TYR A 112 8.47 13.17 -4.31
N ARG A 113 8.23 13.39 -3.01
CA ARG A 113 7.70 12.37 -2.09
C ARG A 113 6.25 12.62 -1.67
N ILE A 114 5.74 13.85 -1.83
CA ILE A 114 4.33 14.17 -1.58
C ILE A 114 3.36 13.21 -2.30
N PRO A 115 3.56 12.83 -3.58
CA PRO A 115 2.66 11.90 -4.25
C PRO A 115 2.52 10.54 -3.52
N GLY A 116 3.59 10.07 -2.86
CA GLY A 116 3.59 8.81 -2.11
C GLY A 116 2.57 8.78 -0.96
N ILE A 117 2.31 9.92 -0.33
CA ILE A 117 1.32 10.05 0.78
C ILE A 117 -0.09 9.69 0.30
N PHE A 118 -0.41 9.95 -0.97
CA PHE A 118 -1.70 9.60 -1.56
C PHE A 118 -1.70 8.22 -2.21
N PHE A 119 -0.55 7.85 -2.80
CA PHE A 119 -0.39 6.58 -3.48
C PHE A 119 -0.57 5.40 -2.53
N HIS A 120 0.15 5.37 -1.41
CA HIS A 120 0.15 4.22 -0.51
C HIS A 120 -1.22 3.90 0.10
N PRO A 121 -2.00 4.87 0.62
CA PRO A 121 -3.38 4.62 1.01
C PRO A 121 -4.21 4.04 -0.13
N ALA A 122 -4.15 4.66 -1.31
CA ALA A 122 -4.98 4.27 -2.44
C ALA A 122 -4.65 2.85 -2.94
N SER A 123 -3.37 2.52 -3.13
CA SER A 123 -2.91 1.21 -3.58
C SER A 123 -3.29 0.12 -2.58
N THR A 124 -3.09 0.38 -1.28
CA THR A 124 -3.45 -0.54 -0.20
C THR A 124 -4.96 -0.77 -0.18
N ALA A 125 -5.77 0.26 -0.40
CA ALA A 125 -7.23 0.15 -0.46
C ALA A 125 -7.74 -0.60 -1.68
N ILE A 126 -7.05 -0.54 -2.83
CA ILE A 126 -7.36 -1.39 -3.99
C ILE A 126 -7.22 -2.86 -3.61
N THR A 127 -6.08 -3.26 -3.02
CA THR A 127 -5.88 -4.64 -2.56
C THR A 127 -6.87 -5.02 -1.45
N GLY A 128 -7.13 -4.09 -0.52
CA GLY A 128 -8.14 -4.23 0.54
C GLY A 128 -9.56 -4.48 0.02
N TYR A 129 -9.95 -3.81 -1.06
CA TYR A 129 -11.20 -4.10 -1.77
C TYR A 129 -11.21 -5.56 -2.27
N GLY A 130 -10.12 -6.03 -2.87
CA GLY A 130 -9.98 -7.43 -3.28
C GLY A 130 -10.15 -8.41 -2.13
N ILE A 131 -9.56 -8.13 -0.97
CA ILE A 131 -9.73 -8.92 0.27
C ILE A 131 -11.20 -8.94 0.68
N ALA A 132 -11.85 -7.77 0.73
CA ALA A 132 -13.26 -7.64 1.09
C ALA A 132 -14.19 -8.43 0.16
N LYS A 133 -13.86 -8.51 -1.14
CA LYS A 133 -14.61 -9.27 -2.16
C LYS A 133 -14.14 -10.72 -2.32
N LYS A 134 -13.25 -11.22 -1.45
CA LYS A 134 -12.66 -12.58 -1.52
C LYS A 134 -11.96 -12.88 -2.85
N ARG A 135 -11.44 -11.84 -3.50
CA ARG A 135 -10.67 -11.91 -4.75
C ARG A 135 -9.39 -11.09 -4.61
N PRO A 136 -8.49 -11.39 -3.66
CA PRO A 136 -7.35 -10.53 -3.37
C PRO A 136 -6.35 -10.44 -4.53
N ILE A 137 -6.12 -11.53 -5.26
CA ILE A 137 -5.03 -11.63 -6.25
C ILE A 137 -5.15 -10.60 -7.38
N PRO A 138 -6.28 -10.45 -8.09
CA PRO A 138 -6.37 -9.47 -9.18
C PRO A 138 -6.13 -8.03 -8.71
N TYR A 139 -6.67 -7.65 -7.55
CA TYR A 139 -6.54 -6.28 -7.04
C TYR A 139 -5.15 -6.01 -6.44
N TYR A 140 -4.55 -7.02 -5.81
CA TYR A 140 -3.13 -6.98 -5.44
C TYR A 140 -2.24 -6.73 -6.67
N LEU A 141 -2.44 -7.47 -7.75
CA LEU A 141 -1.67 -7.28 -8.98
C LEU A 141 -1.90 -5.89 -9.60
N ILE A 142 -3.13 -5.35 -9.55
CA ILE A 142 -3.38 -3.96 -9.99
C ILE A 142 -2.56 -2.97 -9.15
N ALA A 143 -2.58 -3.09 -7.83
CA ALA A 143 -1.81 -2.22 -6.93
C ALA A 143 -0.30 -2.33 -7.21
N VAL A 144 0.21 -3.54 -7.35
CA VAL A 144 1.62 -3.81 -7.67
C VAL A 144 2.01 -3.22 -9.03
N MET A 145 1.18 -3.37 -10.06
CA MET A 145 1.45 -2.80 -11.39
C MET A 145 1.47 -1.28 -11.39
N LEU A 146 0.55 -0.63 -10.66
CA LEU A 146 0.57 0.83 -10.49
C LEU A 146 1.84 1.28 -9.75
N HIS A 147 2.29 0.51 -8.76
CA HIS A 147 3.47 0.84 -7.98
C HIS A 147 4.76 0.63 -8.79
N LEU A 148 4.88 -0.49 -9.51
CA LEU A 148 5.90 -0.73 -10.54
C LEU A 148 5.99 0.45 -11.51
N ALA A 149 4.87 0.88 -12.07
CA ALA A 149 4.82 1.98 -13.03
C ALA A 149 5.34 3.29 -12.41
N ASN A 150 4.92 3.61 -11.18
CA ASN A 150 5.40 4.79 -10.45
C ASN A 150 6.92 4.73 -10.22
N ASN A 151 7.44 3.59 -9.77
CA ASN A 151 8.86 3.43 -9.47
C ASN A 151 9.70 3.42 -10.75
N PHE A 152 9.21 2.83 -11.83
CA PHE A 152 9.88 2.85 -13.13
C PHE A 152 9.98 4.27 -13.69
N ILE A 153 8.90 5.05 -13.62
CA ILE A 153 8.92 6.48 -13.99
C ILE A 153 9.92 7.24 -13.12
N SER A 154 9.92 7.00 -11.82
CA SER A 154 10.85 7.64 -10.90
C SER A 154 12.32 7.31 -11.21
N LEU A 155 12.60 6.11 -11.74
CA LEU A 155 13.95 5.66 -12.07
C LEU A 155 14.43 6.18 -13.43
N THR A 156 13.55 6.29 -14.42
CA THR A 156 13.93 6.48 -15.83
C THR A 156 13.67 7.89 -16.38
N ASN A 157 12.80 8.67 -15.75
CA ASN A 157 12.38 9.96 -16.29
C ASN A 157 13.14 11.12 -15.65
N SER A 158 13.57 12.10 -16.46
CA SER A 158 14.23 13.31 -15.99
C SER A 158 13.30 14.23 -15.20
N ASN A 159 11.98 14.15 -15.43
CA ASN A 159 10.96 14.80 -14.61
C ASN A 159 10.01 13.76 -14.00
N PRO A 160 10.45 13.07 -12.93
CA PRO A 160 9.68 11.97 -12.34
C PRO A 160 8.38 12.45 -11.69
N LEU A 161 8.28 13.74 -11.33
CA LEU A 161 7.12 14.31 -10.65
C LEU A 161 5.85 14.25 -11.53
N LEU A 162 5.95 14.69 -12.79
CA LEU A 162 4.78 14.72 -13.69
C LEU A 162 4.22 13.31 -13.92
N GLY A 163 5.10 12.34 -14.19
CA GLY A 163 4.69 10.96 -14.37
C GLY A 163 4.14 10.32 -13.09
N SER A 164 4.73 10.62 -11.93
CA SER A 164 4.20 10.16 -10.64
C SER A 164 2.80 10.72 -10.38
N VAL A 165 2.57 12.01 -10.63
CA VAL A 165 1.24 12.64 -10.46
C VAL A 165 0.18 11.94 -11.30
N LEU A 166 0.49 11.55 -12.54
CA LEU A 166 -0.44 10.81 -13.39
C LEU A 166 -0.78 9.43 -12.81
N VAL A 167 0.24 8.65 -12.42
CA VAL A 167 0.03 7.30 -11.85
C VAL A 167 -0.72 7.36 -10.53
N VAL A 168 -0.34 8.29 -9.64
CA VAL A 168 -1.00 8.47 -8.35
C VAL A 168 -2.45 8.91 -8.53
N SER A 169 -2.73 9.84 -9.44
CA SER A 169 -4.10 10.27 -9.73
C SER A 169 -4.96 9.11 -10.24
N GLY A 170 -4.40 8.26 -11.12
CA GLY A 170 -5.06 7.04 -11.58
C GLY A 170 -5.34 6.05 -10.44
N CYS A 171 -4.36 5.83 -9.57
CA CYS A 171 -4.50 4.97 -8.40
C CYS A 171 -5.60 5.45 -7.45
N VAL A 172 -5.60 6.74 -7.11
CA VAL A 172 -6.63 7.38 -6.28
C VAL A 172 -8.00 7.28 -6.93
N PHE A 173 -8.10 7.51 -8.24
CA PHE A 173 -9.36 7.38 -8.97
C PHE A 173 -9.91 5.94 -8.93
N VAL A 174 -9.06 4.93 -9.16
CA VAL A 174 -9.45 3.51 -9.05
C VAL A 174 -9.92 3.18 -7.65
N ALA A 175 -9.16 3.57 -6.62
CA ALA A 175 -9.55 3.36 -5.22
C ALA A 175 -10.90 4.04 -4.90
N TRP A 176 -11.09 5.29 -5.33
CA TRP A 176 -12.34 6.02 -5.17
C TRP A 176 -13.53 5.32 -5.84
N TRP A 177 -13.33 4.82 -7.06
CA TRP A 177 -14.36 4.08 -7.79
C TRP A 177 -14.73 2.78 -7.08
N LEU A 178 -13.75 1.99 -6.65
CA LEU A 178 -13.97 0.75 -5.89
C LEU A 178 -14.64 1.00 -4.54
N ARG A 179 -14.32 2.10 -3.86
CA ARG A 179 -14.97 2.47 -2.59
C ARG A 179 -16.49 2.56 -2.74
N LYS A 180 -17.00 3.07 -3.86
CA LYS A 180 -18.44 3.21 -4.11
C LYS A 180 -19.16 1.86 -4.13
N ASP A 181 -18.47 0.78 -4.48
CA ASP A 181 -19.01 -0.59 -4.55
C ASP A 181 -18.90 -1.36 -3.21
N THR A 182 -18.17 -0.83 -2.22
CA THR A 182 -18.14 -1.43 -0.88
C THR A 182 -19.48 -1.25 -0.17
N LYS A 183 -19.92 -2.27 0.57
CA LYS A 183 -21.18 -2.24 1.32
C LYS A 183 -20.95 -2.41 2.83
N GLU A 184 -21.96 -2.06 3.63
CA GLU A 184 -22.00 -2.37 5.06
C GLU A 184 -22.50 -3.81 5.28
N VAL A 185 -21.86 -4.75 4.58
CA VAL A 185 -22.13 -6.19 4.68
C VAL A 185 -20.86 -6.89 5.13
N MET A 186 -21.02 -7.92 5.97
CA MET A 186 -19.91 -8.69 6.52
C MET A 186 -19.14 -9.40 5.41
N VAL A 187 -17.81 -9.46 5.56
CA VAL A 187 -16.93 -10.22 4.68
C VAL A 187 -17.02 -11.70 5.04
N SER A 188 -18.05 -12.39 4.54
CA SER A 188 -18.25 -13.85 4.69
C SER A 188 -17.32 -14.64 3.78
#